data_AF-A0A521Q0A7-F1
#
_entry.id   AF-A0A521Q0A7-F1
#
_cell.length_a   1.000
_cell.length_b   1.000
_cell.length_c   1.000
_cell.angle_alpha   90.00
_cell.angle_beta   90.00
_cell.angle_gamma   90.00
#
_symmetry.space_group_name_H-M   'P 1'
#
loop_
_entity.id
_entity.type
_entity.pdbx_description
1 polymer ?
#
loop_
_entity_poly.entity_id
_entity_poly.type
_entity_poly.pdbx_seq_one_letter_code
_entity_poly.pdbx_strand_id
1 'polypeptide(L)'
;MVFENLMSNLLAHSPKGVVPAQTYREHIENVRRLAVEKAVRATKSYIGDKEAFVDAVEAAAIYHDLGKLDDSNQEVLHRESNDPLPLAHEDAGVAELLKQRRSESAVLVAAHHAGLFSQSREIKGAKGFRNLKVADQVNKRLDQYVSVHGAEGCPTPGWIESGQLHKCGFTRRLALSCLVDADHSDTARHYGNGMPYEPPRPRWRDRLEALDGYVRSLPEGTTDRERSRNRLRRQLYDACRAADIPLSIRSCDAPVGTGKTTAVMAHLLQAAAEKELRHVIVVLPYTNIIKQSVDIYRDALKLPGERPEDVVAEHHHQADFEDVSLRHLAVLWRAPIIVTT
;
A
#
# COMPACT_ATOMS: atom_id res chain seq x y z
N MET A 1 45.17 27.94 -0.78
CA MET A 1 43.77 28.39 -0.92
C MET A 1 42.92 27.16 -0.70
N VAL A 2 42.36 27.06 0.50
CA VAL A 2 41.53 25.94 0.94
C VAL A 2 40.16 26.13 0.26
N PHE A 3 39.78 25.19 -0.60
CA PHE A 3 38.39 25.09 -1.04
C PHE A 3 37.58 24.50 0.12
N GLU A 4 37.17 25.36 1.05
CA GLU A 4 35.96 25.13 1.85
C GLU A 4 34.78 25.25 0.88
N ASN A 5 34.49 24.17 0.15
CA ASN A 5 33.16 24.01 -0.40
C ASN A 5 32.28 23.71 0.81
N LEU A 6 31.40 24.66 1.18
CA LEU A 6 30.25 24.35 2.04
C LEU A 6 29.63 23.07 1.48
N MET A 7 29.72 21.96 2.21
CA MET A 7 28.88 20.80 1.94
C MET A 7 27.45 21.27 2.20
N SER A 8 26.79 21.71 1.13
CA SER A 8 25.34 21.83 1.14
C SER A 8 24.80 20.44 1.50
N ASN A 9 23.98 20.35 2.54
CA ASN A 9 23.37 19.09 2.96
C ASN A 9 22.71 18.44 1.74
N LEU A 10 23.11 17.22 1.40
CA LEU A 10 22.50 16.50 0.27
C LEU A 10 21.03 16.25 0.57
N LEU A 11 20.18 16.46 -0.43
CA LEU A 11 18.73 16.42 -0.26
C LEU A 11 18.12 15.22 -0.98
N ALA A 12 17.03 14.70 -0.42
CA ALA A 12 16.12 13.79 -1.13
C ALA A 12 14.90 14.54 -1.68
N HIS A 13 14.48 15.61 -0.99
CA HIS A 13 13.25 16.34 -1.28
C HIS A 13 13.47 17.84 -1.12
N SER A 14 12.99 18.61 -2.11
CA SER A 14 13.05 20.07 -2.13
C SER A 14 12.25 20.70 -0.99
N PRO A 15 12.58 21.95 -0.59
CA PRO A 15 11.68 22.72 0.25
C PRO A 15 10.37 23.03 -0.50
N LYS A 16 9.27 23.20 0.24
CA LYS A 16 7.96 23.57 -0.33
C LYS A 16 7.18 24.47 0.61
N GLY A 17 7.03 25.74 0.24
CA GLY A 17 6.41 26.78 1.05
C GLY A 17 7.10 26.90 2.42
N VAL A 18 6.38 26.55 3.49
CA VAL A 18 6.90 26.56 4.86
C VAL A 18 7.60 25.26 5.28
N VAL A 19 7.52 24.21 4.46
CA VAL A 19 8.16 22.92 4.76
C VAL A 19 9.62 22.97 4.28
N PRO A 20 10.60 22.74 5.17
CA PRO A 20 12.00 22.71 4.79
C PRO A 20 12.31 21.51 3.88
N ALA A 21 13.47 21.54 3.22
CA ALA A 21 13.97 20.39 2.47
C ALA A 21 14.21 19.18 3.38
N GLN A 22 14.08 17.97 2.84
CA GLN A 22 14.46 16.73 3.54
C GLN A 22 15.86 16.30 3.13
N THR A 23 16.70 15.98 4.10
CA THR A 23 18.05 15.47 3.81
C THR A 23 17.98 14.07 3.18
N TYR A 24 18.96 13.76 2.34
CA TYR A 24 19.09 12.46 1.69
C TYR A 24 19.15 11.33 2.73
N ARG A 25 20.03 11.47 3.72
CA ARG A 25 20.21 10.49 4.79
C ARG A 25 18.92 10.22 5.55
N GLU A 26 18.23 11.28 6.00
CA GLU A 26 16.98 11.15 6.76
C GLU A 26 15.92 10.38 5.97
N HIS A 27 15.78 10.69 4.68
CA HIS A 27 14.85 10.00 3.80
C HIS A 27 15.19 8.51 3.67
N ILE A 28 16.46 8.17 3.38
CA ILE A 28 16.88 6.77 3.26
C ILE A 28 16.68 6.00 4.58
N GLU A 29 17.01 6.58 5.73
CA GLU A 29 16.81 5.95 7.05
C GLU A 29 15.33 5.69 7.34
N ASN A 30 14.45 6.66 7.03
CA ASN A 30 13.01 6.51 7.23
C ASN A 30 12.38 5.49 6.30
N VAL A 31 12.70 5.55 5.00
CA VAL A 31 12.18 4.60 4.00
C VAL A 31 12.65 3.20 4.31
N ARG A 32 13.93 2.99 4.62
CA ARG A 32 14.47 1.68 5.04
C ARG A 32 13.70 1.14 6.24
N ARG A 33 13.56 1.94 7.32
CA ARG A 33 12.88 1.52 8.55
C ARG A 33 11.44 1.10 8.28
N LEU A 34 10.68 1.92 7.55
CA LEU A 34 9.28 1.65 7.22
C LEU A 34 9.12 0.44 6.28
N ALA A 35 9.99 0.32 5.27
CA ALA A 35 9.95 -0.78 4.31
C ALA A 35 10.24 -2.13 5.01
N VAL A 36 11.24 -2.16 5.90
CA VAL A 36 11.58 -3.35 6.71
C VAL A 36 10.43 -3.71 7.65
N GLU A 37 9.84 -2.74 8.35
CA GLU A 37 8.69 -2.99 9.24
C GLU A 37 7.52 -3.64 8.48
N LYS A 38 7.20 -3.10 7.30
CA LYS A 38 6.15 -3.64 6.42
C LYS A 38 6.51 -5.03 5.90
N ALA A 39 7.77 -5.25 5.51
CA ALA A 39 8.23 -6.54 5.03
C ALA A 39 8.12 -7.61 6.13
N VAL A 40 8.62 -7.33 7.34
CA VAL A 40 8.50 -8.21 8.51
C VAL A 40 7.04 -8.51 8.85
N ARG A 41 6.14 -7.53 8.72
CA ARG A 41 4.71 -7.76 8.90
C ARG A 41 4.14 -8.71 7.84
N ALA A 42 4.54 -8.55 6.58
CA ALA A 42 4.11 -9.40 5.48
C ALA A 42 4.59 -10.85 5.62
N THR A 43 5.78 -11.07 6.22
CA THR A 43 6.32 -12.43 6.39
C THR A 43 5.57 -13.30 7.40
N LYS A 44 4.65 -12.73 8.19
CA LYS A 44 3.76 -13.50 9.08
C LYS A 44 2.90 -14.53 8.34
N SER A 45 2.51 -14.24 7.10
CA SER A 45 1.68 -15.12 6.25
C SER A 45 2.38 -15.53 4.96
N TYR A 46 3.66 -15.18 4.80
CA TYR A 46 4.46 -15.54 3.63
C TYR A 46 5.03 -16.96 3.79
N ILE A 47 4.94 -17.76 2.73
CA ILE A 47 5.35 -19.18 2.71
C ILE A 47 6.76 -19.35 2.10
N GLY A 48 7.35 -18.31 1.50
CA GLY A 48 8.70 -18.35 0.96
C GLY A 48 9.79 -18.01 1.99
N ASP A 49 11.02 -17.82 1.49
CA ASP A 49 12.16 -17.39 2.31
C ASP A 49 11.94 -15.98 2.87
N LYS A 50 11.70 -15.91 4.19
CA LYS A 50 11.36 -14.68 4.89
C LYS A 50 12.55 -13.75 5.05
N GLU A 51 13.74 -14.30 5.25
CA GLU A 51 14.97 -13.53 5.42
C GLU A 51 15.35 -12.90 4.09
N ALA A 52 15.35 -13.69 3.00
CA ALA A 52 15.55 -13.17 1.65
C ALA A 52 14.47 -12.15 1.25
N PHE A 53 13.24 -12.30 1.73
CA PHE A 53 12.18 -11.32 1.48
C PHE A 53 12.44 -9.96 2.12
N VAL A 54 12.79 -9.95 3.40
CA VAL A 54 13.07 -8.72 4.14
C VAL A 54 14.32 -8.05 3.59
N ASP A 55 15.39 -8.81 3.35
CA ASP A 55 16.63 -8.26 2.79
C ASP A 55 16.44 -7.69 1.38
N ALA A 56 15.68 -8.37 0.51
CA ALA A 56 15.45 -7.85 -0.83
C ALA A 56 14.77 -6.47 -0.81
N VAL A 57 13.79 -6.30 0.09
CA VAL A 57 13.10 -5.02 0.32
C VAL A 57 14.02 -3.99 0.96
N GLU A 58 14.80 -4.39 1.96
CA GLU A 58 15.73 -3.51 2.66
C GLU A 58 16.81 -2.96 1.73
N ALA A 59 17.47 -3.83 0.97
CA ALA A 59 18.51 -3.43 0.03
C ALA A 59 17.96 -2.51 -1.08
N ALA A 60 16.72 -2.75 -1.51
CA ALA A 60 16.04 -1.83 -2.43
C ALA A 60 15.77 -0.47 -1.78
N ALA A 61 15.27 -0.45 -0.54
CA ALA A 61 15.01 0.80 0.20
C ALA A 61 16.28 1.64 0.43
N ILE A 62 17.41 0.99 0.67
CA ILE A 62 18.71 1.67 0.86
C ILE A 62 19.14 2.41 -0.41
N TYR A 63 18.96 1.81 -1.58
CA TYR A 63 19.50 2.35 -2.83
C TYR A 63 18.47 2.92 -3.80
N HIS A 64 17.16 2.91 -3.47
CA HIS A 64 16.10 3.32 -4.40
C HIS A 64 16.33 4.71 -5.01
N ASP A 65 16.89 5.61 -4.20
CA ASP A 65 17.11 7.02 -4.52
C ASP A 65 18.58 7.39 -4.75
N LEU A 66 19.46 6.41 -4.93
CA LEU A 66 20.91 6.64 -5.02
C LEU A 66 21.30 7.68 -6.09
N GLY A 67 20.56 7.75 -7.20
CA GLY A 67 20.85 8.71 -8.27
C GLY A 67 20.44 10.15 -7.96
N LYS A 68 19.74 10.42 -6.84
CA LYS A 68 19.52 11.80 -6.37
C LYS A 68 20.84 12.48 -6.01
N LEU A 69 21.90 11.71 -5.74
CA LEU A 69 23.25 12.21 -5.46
C LEU A 69 24.00 12.74 -6.68
N ASP A 70 23.45 12.63 -7.90
CA ASP A 70 24.04 13.32 -9.07
C ASP A 70 23.94 14.84 -8.88
N ASP A 71 25.04 15.55 -9.17
CA ASP A 71 25.12 17.01 -9.05
C ASP A 71 23.95 17.73 -9.72
N SER A 72 23.53 17.28 -10.92
CA SER A 72 22.42 17.89 -11.67
C SER A 72 21.06 17.67 -11.00
N ASN A 73 20.89 16.56 -10.27
CA ASN A 73 19.70 16.33 -9.46
C ASN A 73 19.73 17.20 -8.19
N GLN A 74 20.88 17.29 -7.51
CA GLN A 74 21.04 18.16 -6.33
C GLN A 74 20.81 19.64 -6.66
N GLU A 75 21.26 20.11 -7.83
CA GLU A 75 20.97 21.48 -8.29
C GLU A 75 19.47 21.81 -8.33
N VAL A 76 18.63 20.84 -8.72
CA VAL A 76 17.17 20.98 -8.72
C VAL A 76 16.61 20.83 -7.29
N LEU A 77 17.10 19.86 -6.53
CA LEU A 77 16.61 19.58 -5.17
C LEU A 77 16.88 20.74 -4.18
N HIS A 78 17.95 21.51 -4.39
CA HIS A 78 18.23 22.70 -3.59
C HIS A 78 17.32 23.90 -3.91
N ARG A 79 16.50 23.82 -4.96
CA ARG A 79 15.56 24.87 -5.35
C ARG A 79 14.15 24.46 -4.95
N GLU A 80 13.32 25.44 -4.63
CA GLU A 80 11.87 25.26 -4.62
C GLU A 80 11.40 25.22 -6.07
N SER A 81 11.34 24.02 -6.65
CA SER A 81 10.91 23.80 -8.03
C SER A 81 10.02 22.58 -8.16
N ASN A 82 9.14 22.59 -9.16
CA ASN A 82 8.40 21.42 -9.62
C ASN A 82 9.06 20.77 -10.85
N ASP A 83 10.27 21.22 -11.21
CA ASP A 83 11.01 20.66 -12.34
C ASP A 83 11.34 19.17 -12.09
N PRO A 84 11.21 18.31 -13.11
CA PRO A 84 11.65 16.93 -12.99
C PRO A 84 13.16 16.87 -12.81
N LEU A 85 13.63 15.86 -12.08
CA LEU A 85 15.05 15.58 -11.94
C LEU A 85 15.67 15.26 -13.31
N PRO A 86 16.79 15.92 -13.70
CA PRO A 86 17.42 15.71 -15.01
C PRO A 86 17.86 14.26 -15.26
N LEU A 87 18.30 13.58 -14.20
CA LEU A 87 18.73 12.19 -14.25
C LEU A 87 17.70 11.30 -13.54
N ALA A 88 17.22 10.26 -14.23
CA ALA A 88 16.39 9.22 -13.64
C ALA A 88 17.15 8.53 -12.49
N HIS A 89 16.76 8.86 -11.26
CA HIS A 89 17.55 8.62 -10.05
C HIS A 89 17.52 7.15 -9.61
N GLU A 90 16.49 6.41 -10.02
CA GLU A 90 16.36 4.98 -9.75
C GLU A 90 17.49 4.16 -10.41
N ASP A 91 18.01 4.61 -11.57
CA ASP A 91 18.95 3.81 -12.37
C ASP A 91 20.28 3.55 -11.65
N ALA A 92 20.75 4.51 -10.83
CA ALA A 92 21.95 4.32 -10.03
C ALA A 92 21.78 3.21 -8.99
N GLY A 93 20.62 3.14 -8.33
CA GLY A 93 20.31 2.06 -7.40
C GLY A 93 20.23 0.71 -8.09
N VAL A 94 19.58 0.65 -9.26
CA VAL A 94 19.56 -0.57 -10.10
C VAL A 94 20.99 -1.00 -10.46
N ALA A 95 21.83 -0.06 -10.88
CA ALA A 95 23.22 -0.32 -11.26
C ALA A 95 24.01 -0.99 -10.12
N GLU A 96 23.95 -0.41 -8.93
CA GLU A 96 24.70 -0.89 -7.76
C GLU A 96 24.19 -2.26 -7.29
N LEU A 97 22.87 -2.44 -7.23
CA LEU A 97 22.28 -3.72 -6.83
C LEU A 97 22.61 -4.85 -7.82
N LEU A 98 22.67 -4.56 -9.12
CA LEU A 98 23.12 -5.55 -10.11
C LEU A 98 24.60 -5.89 -9.95
N LYS A 99 25.47 -4.90 -9.66
CA LYS A 99 26.90 -5.11 -9.35
C LYS A 99 27.07 -6.03 -8.14
N GLN A 100 26.19 -5.91 -7.14
CA GLN A 100 26.11 -6.78 -5.96
C GLN A 100 25.37 -8.11 -6.18
N ARG A 101 24.92 -8.41 -7.40
CA ARG A 101 24.13 -9.62 -7.76
C ARG A 101 22.77 -9.71 -7.03
N ARG A 102 22.21 -8.57 -6.62
CA ARG A 102 20.91 -8.43 -5.93
C ARG A 102 19.79 -8.13 -6.95
N SER A 103 19.57 -9.05 -7.89
CA SER A 103 18.66 -8.81 -9.03
C SER A 103 17.22 -8.51 -8.63
N GLU A 104 16.71 -9.12 -7.56
CA GLU A 104 15.33 -8.87 -7.12
C GLU A 104 15.19 -7.47 -6.53
N SER A 105 16.14 -7.03 -5.69
CA SER A 105 16.17 -5.63 -5.21
C SER A 105 16.29 -4.64 -6.35
N ALA A 106 17.11 -4.95 -7.37
CA ALA A 106 17.24 -4.11 -8.57
C ALA A 106 15.90 -3.98 -9.32
N VAL A 107 15.10 -5.06 -9.41
CA VAL A 107 13.75 -5.01 -9.98
C VAL A 107 12.83 -4.11 -9.15
N LEU A 108 12.91 -4.18 -7.81
CA LEU A 108 12.11 -3.32 -6.94
C LEU A 108 12.46 -1.84 -7.14
N VAL A 109 13.75 -1.50 -7.18
CA VAL A 109 14.20 -0.13 -7.45
C VAL A 109 13.79 0.32 -8.85
N ALA A 110 13.98 -0.50 -9.88
CA ALA A 110 13.56 -0.12 -11.24
C ALA A 110 12.05 0.16 -11.35
N ALA A 111 11.23 -0.49 -10.51
CA ALA A 111 9.77 -0.41 -10.56
C ALA A 111 9.15 0.60 -9.59
N HIS A 112 9.90 1.25 -8.71
CA HIS A 112 9.29 1.98 -7.59
C HIS A 112 8.48 3.24 -8.01
N HIS A 113 8.85 3.90 -9.11
CA HIS A 113 8.05 5.00 -9.69
C HIS A 113 7.07 4.54 -10.78
N ALA A 114 7.49 3.62 -11.65
CA ALA A 114 6.75 3.25 -12.85
C ALA A 114 5.83 2.03 -12.69
N GLY A 115 5.95 1.30 -11.58
CA GLY A 115 5.30 0.01 -11.37
C GLY A 115 6.02 -1.17 -12.02
N LEU A 116 5.54 -2.39 -11.75
CA LEU A 116 6.15 -3.61 -12.30
C LEU A 116 5.97 -3.71 -13.82
N PHE A 117 7.08 -3.87 -14.53
CA PHE A 117 7.12 -4.10 -15.97
C PHE A 117 6.94 -5.59 -16.33
N SER A 118 6.59 -5.84 -17.60
CA SER A 118 6.56 -7.20 -18.13
C SER A 118 7.97 -7.70 -18.40
N GLN A 119 8.41 -8.70 -17.63
CA GLN A 119 9.76 -9.26 -17.74
C GLN A 119 10.11 -9.72 -19.16
N SER A 120 9.14 -10.25 -19.92
CA SER A 120 9.38 -10.71 -21.30
C SER A 120 9.61 -9.57 -22.31
N ARG A 121 9.18 -8.35 -21.98
CA ARG A 121 9.46 -7.14 -22.77
C ARG A 121 10.82 -6.55 -22.42
N GLU A 122 11.19 -6.57 -21.13
CA GLU A 122 12.44 -5.98 -20.63
C GLU A 122 13.68 -6.87 -20.85
N ILE A 123 13.56 -8.20 -20.85
CA ILE A 123 14.71 -9.09 -21.15
C ILE A 123 15.24 -8.87 -22.57
N LYS A 124 14.42 -8.34 -23.50
CA LYS A 124 14.88 -7.96 -24.84
C LYS A 124 15.69 -6.66 -24.85
N GLY A 125 15.64 -5.86 -23.78
CA GLY A 125 16.47 -4.68 -23.54
C GLY A 125 17.78 -5.06 -22.86
N ALA A 126 18.91 -4.86 -23.53
CA ALA A 126 20.20 -5.48 -23.23
C ALA A 126 20.92 -5.05 -21.92
N LYS A 127 20.26 -4.39 -20.96
CA LYS A 127 20.91 -3.92 -19.71
C LYS A 127 20.12 -4.24 -18.43
N GLY A 128 19.38 -5.35 -18.35
CA GLY A 128 18.90 -5.89 -17.06
C GLY A 128 18.13 -4.89 -16.18
N PHE A 129 17.06 -4.29 -16.73
CA PHE A 129 16.19 -3.29 -16.07
C PHE A 129 16.78 -1.88 -15.90
N ARG A 130 17.99 -1.62 -16.42
CA ARG A 130 18.59 -0.28 -16.47
C ARG A 130 17.91 0.63 -17.49
N ASN A 131 17.86 1.92 -17.19
CA ASN A 131 17.40 2.96 -18.08
C ASN A 131 18.49 3.31 -19.11
N LEU A 132 18.34 2.82 -20.34
CA LEU A 132 19.33 2.96 -21.41
C LEU A 132 19.69 4.41 -21.74
N LYS A 133 18.80 5.38 -21.47
CA LYS A 133 19.05 6.79 -21.77
C LYS A 133 20.10 7.41 -20.85
N VAL A 134 20.20 6.91 -19.61
CA VAL A 134 21.07 7.48 -18.56
C VAL A 134 22.16 6.52 -18.10
N ALA A 135 22.05 5.22 -18.44
CA ALA A 135 22.92 4.17 -17.90
C ALA A 135 24.43 4.46 -18.06
N ASP A 136 24.85 5.03 -19.18
CA ASP A 136 26.26 5.32 -19.42
C ASP A 136 26.76 6.51 -18.60
N GLN A 137 25.91 7.51 -18.36
CA GLN A 137 26.22 8.61 -17.44
C GLN A 137 26.28 8.12 -16.00
N VAL A 138 25.29 7.32 -15.58
CA VAL A 138 25.24 6.70 -14.25
C VAL A 138 26.47 5.83 -14.00
N ASN A 139 26.85 4.96 -14.95
CA ASN A 139 28.00 4.08 -14.78
C ASN A 139 29.31 4.84 -14.57
N LYS A 140 29.48 6.01 -15.17
CA LYS A 140 30.70 6.84 -15.00
C LYS A 140 30.83 7.42 -13.59
N ARG A 141 29.71 7.60 -12.88
CA ARG A 141 29.63 8.26 -11.56
C ARG A 141 29.18 7.32 -10.44
N LEU A 142 28.86 6.06 -10.74
CA LEU A 142 28.27 5.12 -9.79
C LEU A 142 29.12 4.97 -8.52
N ASP A 143 30.43 4.76 -8.66
CA ASP A 143 31.33 4.61 -7.51
C ASP A 143 31.39 5.89 -6.66
N GLN A 144 31.23 7.07 -7.27
CA GLN A 144 31.12 8.34 -6.56
C GLN A 144 29.81 8.38 -5.75
N TYR A 145 28.66 8.01 -6.33
CA TYR A 145 27.38 8.00 -5.60
C TYR A 145 27.42 7.05 -4.40
N VAL A 146 27.98 5.85 -4.58
CA VAL A 146 28.11 4.87 -3.49
C VAL A 146 29.06 5.38 -2.40
N SER A 147 30.17 6.01 -2.78
CA SER A 147 31.10 6.63 -1.83
C SER A 147 30.45 7.75 -1.02
N VAL A 148 29.72 8.65 -1.70
CA VAL A 148 28.99 9.75 -1.06
C VAL A 148 27.88 9.22 -0.15
N HIS A 149 27.12 8.22 -0.59
CA HIS A 149 26.11 7.54 0.22
C HIS A 149 26.70 7.02 1.54
N GLY A 150 27.86 6.35 1.47
CA GLY A 150 28.58 5.89 2.66
C GLY A 150 29.12 7.04 3.52
N ALA A 151 29.64 8.11 2.91
CA ALA A 151 30.16 9.29 3.62
C ALA A 151 29.08 10.08 4.38
N GLU A 152 27.85 10.11 3.87
CA GLU A 152 26.67 10.66 4.58
C GLU A 152 26.26 9.79 5.79
N GLY A 153 26.86 8.61 5.95
CA GLY A 153 26.53 7.66 7.02
C GLY A 153 25.26 6.86 6.73
N CYS A 154 24.85 6.74 5.47
CA CYS A 154 23.74 5.89 5.10
C CYS A 154 24.11 4.39 5.26
N PRO A 155 23.13 3.53 5.58
CA PRO A 155 23.37 2.10 5.73
C PRO A 155 23.77 1.44 4.41
N THR A 156 24.59 0.41 4.47
CA THR A 156 24.83 -0.48 3.32
C THR A 156 24.10 -1.80 3.51
N PRO A 157 23.61 -2.47 2.44
CA PRO A 157 23.00 -3.79 2.57
C PRO A 157 24.01 -4.79 3.16
N GLY A 158 23.52 -5.70 4.01
CA GLY A 158 24.35 -6.78 4.57
C GLY A 158 24.82 -7.78 3.50
N TRP A 159 25.70 -8.70 3.87
CA TRP A 159 26.02 -9.84 3.02
C TRP A 159 24.98 -10.95 3.19
N ILE A 160 24.56 -11.58 2.10
CA ILE A 160 23.70 -12.77 2.14
C ILE A 160 24.32 -13.89 1.32
N GLU A 161 24.29 -15.09 1.91
CA GLU A 161 24.87 -16.33 1.41
C GLU A 161 24.08 -16.96 0.24
N SER A 162 23.38 -16.14 -0.54
CA SER A 162 22.34 -16.45 -1.53
C SER A 162 20.94 -16.69 -0.95
N GLY A 163 19.98 -15.95 -1.49
CA GLY A 163 18.55 -16.17 -1.31
C GLY A 163 17.84 -15.66 -2.56
N GLN A 164 17.07 -16.50 -3.23
CA GLN A 164 16.23 -16.05 -4.34
C GLN A 164 14.82 -15.84 -3.79
N LEU A 165 14.27 -14.64 -3.98
CA LEU A 165 12.83 -14.46 -3.79
C LEU A 165 12.11 -15.52 -4.61
N HIS A 166 11.06 -16.09 -4.03
CA HIS A 166 10.17 -16.96 -4.78
C HIS A 166 9.70 -16.21 -6.04
N LYS A 167 9.95 -16.79 -7.22
CA LYS A 167 9.70 -16.15 -8.54
C LYS A 167 8.20 -16.14 -8.89
N CYS A 168 7.39 -15.63 -7.98
CA CYS A 168 5.96 -15.42 -8.12
C CYS A 168 5.70 -13.93 -8.27
N GLY A 169 4.85 -13.55 -9.23
CA GLY A 169 4.43 -12.15 -9.41
C GLY A 169 3.82 -11.54 -8.15
N PHE A 170 3.19 -12.34 -7.29
CA PHE A 170 2.65 -11.88 -6.01
C PHE A 170 3.75 -11.50 -5.01
N THR A 171 4.83 -12.28 -4.92
CA THR A 171 5.97 -11.96 -4.05
C THR A 171 6.59 -10.62 -4.42
N ARG A 172 6.83 -10.38 -5.71
CA ARG A 172 7.36 -9.09 -6.19
C ARG A 172 6.39 -7.93 -5.94
N ARG A 173 5.09 -8.13 -6.14
CA ARG A 173 4.07 -7.11 -5.83
C ARG A 173 4.04 -6.75 -4.34
N LEU A 174 4.13 -7.74 -3.45
CA LEU A 174 4.20 -7.49 -2.01
C LEU A 174 5.49 -6.77 -1.62
N ALA A 175 6.64 -7.20 -2.13
CA ALA A 175 7.92 -6.57 -1.86
C ALA A 175 7.96 -5.12 -2.38
N LEU A 176 7.49 -4.89 -3.62
CA LEU A 176 7.37 -3.56 -4.20
C LEU A 176 6.40 -2.69 -3.39
N SER A 177 5.27 -3.24 -2.96
CA SER A 177 4.33 -2.53 -2.11
C SER A 177 4.96 -2.09 -0.80
N CYS A 178 5.87 -2.87 -0.20
CA CYS A 178 6.57 -2.46 1.03
C CYS A 178 7.49 -1.26 0.77
N LEU A 179 8.22 -1.25 -0.34
CA LEU A 179 9.11 -0.15 -0.73
C LEU A 179 8.33 1.12 -1.08
N VAL A 180 7.37 1.01 -2.00
CA VAL A 180 6.58 2.14 -2.52
C VAL A 180 5.73 2.78 -1.42
N ASP A 181 5.08 1.97 -0.57
CA ASP A 181 4.31 2.49 0.56
C ASP A 181 5.22 3.19 1.58
N ALA A 182 6.46 2.72 1.79
CA ALA A 182 7.41 3.36 2.69
C ALA A 182 7.91 4.72 2.15
N ASP A 183 8.29 4.78 0.87
CA ASP A 183 8.73 6.01 0.19
C ASP A 183 7.62 7.07 0.17
N HIS A 184 6.41 6.70 -0.26
CA HIS A 184 5.26 7.60 -0.21
C HIS A 184 4.90 8.02 1.21
N SER A 185 4.96 7.12 2.19
CA SER A 185 4.65 7.45 3.59
C SER A 185 5.63 8.45 4.17
N ASP A 186 6.93 8.30 3.91
CA ASP A 186 7.94 9.23 4.39
C ASP A 186 7.79 10.61 3.73
N THR A 187 7.65 10.62 2.40
CA THR A 187 7.40 11.85 1.62
C THR A 187 6.13 12.56 2.11
N ALA A 188 5.02 11.84 2.29
CA ALA A 188 3.78 12.41 2.80
C ALA A 188 3.95 12.98 4.21
N ARG A 189 4.64 12.26 5.10
CA ARG A 189 4.92 12.72 6.46
C ARG A 189 5.76 14.00 6.47
N HIS A 190 6.81 14.05 5.66
CA HIS A 190 7.69 15.21 5.54
C HIS A 190 6.92 16.48 5.16
N TYR A 191 6.05 16.38 4.16
CA TYR A 191 5.21 17.50 3.71
C TYR A 191 3.93 17.74 4.53
N GLY A 192 3.79 17.12 5.71
CA GLY A 192 2.62 17.28 6.58
C GLY A 192 1.33 16.66 6.04
N ASN A 193 1.40 15.92 4.94
CA ASN A 193 0.30 15.17 4.34
C ASN A 193 0.16 13.76 4.96
N GLY A 194 1.05 13.34 5.86
CA GLY A 194 1.11 11.96 6.39
C GLY A 194 0.65 11.80 7.84
N MET A 195 -0.25 12.65 8.34
CA MET A 195 -0.71 12.59 9.74
C MET A 195 -1.21 11.17 10.07
N PRO A 196 -0.69 10.52 11.13
CA PRO A 196 -1.10 9.17 11.50
C PRO A 196 -2.52 9.22 12.07
N TYR A 197 -3.51 9.07 11.20
CA TYR A 197 -4.85 8.71 11.62
C TYR A 197 -4.83 7.22 12.01
N GLU A 198 -5.10 6.93 13.27
CA GLU A 198 -5.24 5.55 13.74
C GLU A 198 -6.59 5.01 13.27
N PRO A 199 -6.61 3.95 12.45
CA PRO A 199 -7.88 3.38 11.98
C PRO A 199 -8.68 2.84 13.17
N PRO A 200 -10.01 2.96 13.15
CA PRO A 200 -10.85 2.43 14.22
C PRO A 200 -10.62 0.92 14.36
N ARG A 201 -10.76 0.42 15.59
CA ARG A 201 -10.68 -1.01 15.83
C ARG A 201 -11.80 -1.72 15.07
N PRO A 202 -11.56 -2.93 14.54
CA PRO A 202 -12.56 -3.57 13.71
C PRO A 202 -13.86 -3.94 14.43
N ARG A 203 -13.78 -4.40 15.69
CA ARG A 203 -14.94 -4.70 16.57
C ARG A 203 -15.98 -5.62 15.92
N TRP A 204 -15.52 -6.70 15.28
CA TRP A 204 -16.36 -7.56 14.45
C TRP A 204 -17.58 -8.15 15.14
N ARG A 205 -17.46 -8.56 16.41
CA ARG A 205 -18.60 -9.10 17.18
C ARG A 205 -19.67 -8.02 17.42
N ASP A 206 -19.26 -6.83 17.86
CA ASP A 206 -20.16 -5.70 18.09
C ASP A 206 -20.86 -5.28 16.79
N ARG A 207 -20.12 -5.23 15.67
CA ARG A 207 -20.70 -4.90 14.35
C ARG A 207 -21.65 -5.96 13.82
N LEU A 208 -21.36 -7.23 14.09
CA LEU A 208 -22.27 -8.32 13.76
C LEU A 208 -23.57 -8.22 14.55
N GLU A 209 -23.50 -7.87 15.84
CA GLU A 209 -24.70 -7.61 16.66
C GLU A 209 -25.48 -6.38 16.17
N ALA A 210 -24.78 -5.30 15.79
CA ALA A 210 -25.40 -4.12 15.17
C ALA A 210 -26.14 -4.49 13.87
N LEU A 211 -25.52 -5.32 13.03
CA LEU A 211 -26.14 -5.83 11.80
C LEU A 211 -27.37 -6.69 12.08
N ASP A 212 -27.28 -7.60 13.08
CA ASP A 212 -28.39 -8.43 13.54
C ASP A 212 -29.56 -7.55 14.05
N GLY A 213 -29.26 -6.42 14.71
CA GLY A 213 -30.24 -5.42 15.14
C GLY A 213 -30.87 -4.67 13.96
N TYR A 214 -30.04 -4.18 13.04
CA TYR A 214 -30.49 -3.49 11.83
C TYR A 214 -31.45 -4.35 11.01
N VAL A 215 -31.10 -5.61 10.74
CA VAL A 215 -31.95 -6.52 9.95
C VAL A 215 -33.27 -6.82 10.65
N ARG A 216 -33.29 -6.95 11.99
CA ARG A 216 -34.53 -7.11 12.77
C ARG A 216 -35.42 -5.88 12.75
N SER A 217 -34.84 -4.69 12.60
CA SER A 217 -35.58 -3.43 12.56
C SER A 217 -36.24 -3.14 11.20
N LEU A 218 -35.83 -3.86 10.14
CA LEU A 218 -36.39 -3.66 8.80
C LEU A 218 -37.89 -3.99 8.78
N PRO A 219 -38.70 -3.21 8.05
CA PRO A 219 -40.16 -3.36 8.05
C PRO A 219 -40.58 -4.70 7.45
N GLU A 220 -41.56 -5.36 8.06
CA GLU A 220 -42.10 -6.63 7.55
C GLU A 220 -42.79 -6.48 6.19
N GLY A 221 -43.25 -5.26 5.85
CA GLY A 221 -43.94 -4.96 4.60
C GLY A 221 -45.44 -4.80 4.80
N THR A 222 -46.05 -3.93 3.98
CA THR A 222 -47.47 -3.58 4.10
C THR A 222 -48.37 -4.50 3.28
N THR A 223 -47.83 -5.06 2.19
CA THR A 223 -48.54 -5.99 1.29
C THR A 223 -48.09 -7.44 1.48
N ASP A 224 -48.92 -8.42 1.09
CA ASP A 224 -48.57 -9.85 1.16
C ASP A 224 -47.33 -10.20 0.33
N ARG A 225 -47.17 -9.53 -0.82
CA ARG A 225 -45.99 -9.67 -1.67
C ARG A 225 -44.72 -9.18 -0.96
N GLU A 226 -44.80 -8.03 -0.29
CA GLU A 226 -43.67 -7.50 0.48
C GLU A 226 -43.33 -8.39 1.67
N ARG A 227 -44.35 -8.85 2.43
CA ARG A 227 -44.16 -9.80 3.54
C ARG A 227 -43.47 -11.07 3.09
N SER A 228 -43.93 -11.67 1.99
CA SER A 228 -43.31 -12.88 1.42
C SER A 228 -41.86 -12.64 1.01
N ARG A 229 -41.57 -11.51 0.34
CA ARG A 229 -40.20 -11.13 -0.03
C ARG A 229 -39.30 -10.92 1.18
N ASN A 230 -39.80 -10.22 2.21
CA ASN A 230 -39.04 -9.92 3.42
C ASN A 230 -38.83 -11.18 4.28
N ARG A 231 -39.73 -12.15 4.22
CA ARG A 231 -39.51 -13.48 4.81
C ARG A 231 -38.35 -14.21 4.14
N LEU A 232 -38.28 -14.21 2.80
CA LEU A 232 -37.16 -14.81 2.07
C LEU A 232 -35.83 -14.12 2.38
N ARG A 233 -35.83 -12.79 2.52
CA ARG A 233 -34.64 -12.01 2.94
C ARG A 233 -34.14 -12.43 4.33
N ARG A 234 -35.06 -12.58 5.29
CA ARG A 234 -34.74 -13.07 6.64
C ARG A 234 -34.17 -14.49 6.61
N GLN A 235 -34.80 -15.39 5.86
CA GLN A 235 -34.30 -16.76 5.72
C GLN A 235 -32.88 -16.82 5.12
N LEU A 236 -32.60 -16.02 4.09
CA LEU A 236 -31.24 -15.93 3.54
C LEU A 236 -30.25 -15.37 4.55
N TYR A 237 -30.64 -14.31 5.28
CA TYR A 237 -29.81 -13.74 6.34
C TYR A 237 -29.47 -14.77 7.42
N ASP A 238 -30.48 -15.44 7.97
CA ASP A 238 -30.32 -16.46 9.01
C ASP A 238 -29.44 -17.63 8.53
N ALA A 239 -29.63 -18.07 7.28
CA ALA A 239 -28.81 -19.12 6.68
C ALA A 239 -27.34 -18.71 6.55
N CYS A 240 -27.05 -17.49 6.08
CA CYS A 240 -25.67 -16.99 6.00
C CYS A 240 -25.05 -16.74 7.38
N ARG A 241 -25.86 -16.24 8.33
CA ARG A 241 -25.45 -15.96 9.72
C ARG A 241 -25.13 -17.22 10.52
N ALA A 242 -25.76 -18.34 10.18
CA ALA A 242 -25.54 -19.65 10.79
C ALA A 242 -24.54 -20.52 9.99
N ALA A 243 -24.08 -20.08 8.82
CA ALA A 243 -23.16 -20.84 8.01
C ALA A 243 -21.82 -21.03 8.73
N ASP A 244 -21.29 -22.25 8.65
CA ASP A 244 -19.98 -22.59 9.22
C ASP A 244 -18.86 -21.76 8.57
N ILE A 245 -17.70 -21.63 9.21
CA ILE A 245 -16.57 -20.84 8.67
C ILE A 245 -15.27 -21.60 8.30
N PRO A 246 -15.18 -22.95 8.28
CA PRO A 246 -13.90 -23.63 8.02
C PRO A 246 -13.42 -23.45 6.57
N LEU A 247 -14.33 -23.28 5.60
CA LEU A 247 -13.96 -23.11 4.21
C LEU A 247 -13.36 -21.71 3.94
N SER A 248 -12.31 -21.67 3.12
CA SER A 248 -11.67 -20.43 2.68
C SER A 248 -12.38 -19.75 1.51
N ILE A 249 -13.15 -20.51 0.72
CA ILE A 249 -13.92 -20.02 -0.42
C ILE A 249 -15.35 -20.52 -0.28
N ARG A 250 -16.32 -19.61 -0.46
CA ARG A 250 -17.75 -19.91 -0.45
C ARG A 250 -18.46 -19.20 -1.59
N SER A 251 -19.55 -19.81 -2.04
CA SER A 251 -20.47 -19.21 -3.00
C SER A 251 -21.84 -19.03 -2.33
N CYS A 252 -22.46 -17.87 -2.58
CA CYS A 252 -23.82 -17.58 -2.17
C CYS A 252 -24.62 -17.25 -3.43
N ASP A 253 -25.32 -18.25 -3.95
CA ASP A 253 -26.21 -18.07 -5.08
C ASP A 253 -27.60 -17.67 -4.59
N ALA A 254 -28.04 -16.47 -4.98
CA ALA A 254 -29.40 -16.02 -4.72
C ALA A 254 -29.82 -14.97 -5.76
N PRO A 255 -31.11 -14.90 -6.13
CA PRO A 255 -31.63 -13.87 -7.04
C PRO A 255 -31.38 -12.43 -6.59
N VAL A 256 -31.56 -11.48 -7.50
CA VAL A 256 -31.51 -10.05 -7.16
C VAL A 256 -32.63 -9.71 -6.18
N GLY A 257 -32.34 -8.83 -5.21
CA GLY A 257 -33.34 -8.37 -4.25
C GLY A 257 -33.60 -9.30 -3.06
N THR A 258 -32.87 -10.41 -2.92
CA THR A 258 -32.97 -11.35 -1.77
C THR A 258 -32.23 -10.90 -0.51
N GLY A 259 -31.58 -9.72 -0.52
CA GLY A 259 -30.88 -9.21 0.67
C GLY A 259 -29.46 -9.75 0.86
N LYS A 260 -28.80 -10.19 -0.22
CA LYS A 260 -27.42 -10.70 -0.19
C LYS A 260 -26.43 -9.77 0.51
N THR A 261 -26.58 -8.44 0.34
CA THR A 261 -25.67 -7.44 0.91
C THR A 261 -25.50 -7.61 2.43
N THR A 262 -26.60 -7.69 3.19
CA THR A 262 -26.54 -7.88 4.64
C THR A 262 -26.27 -9.33 5.03
N ALA A 263 -26.83 -10.30 4.31
CA ALA A 263 -26.65 -11.72 4.59
C ALA A 263 -25.18 -12.17 4.45
N VAL A 264 -24.53 -11.81 3.34
CA VAL A 264 -23.11 -12.13 3.11
C VAL A 264 -22.23 -11.36 4.09
N MET A 265 -22.53 -10.10 4.38
CA MET A 265 -21.77 -9.32 5.37
C MET A 265 -21.83 -9.96 6.76
N ALA A 266 -22.98 -10.49 7.20
CA ALA A 266 -23.09 -11.19 8.47
C ALA A 266 -22.14 -12.39 8.56
N HIS A 267 -22.06 -13.19 7.50
CA HIS A 267 -21.11 -14.30 7.39
C HIS A 267 -19.66 -13.81 7.42
N LEU A 268 -19.33 -12.74 6.69
CA LEU A 268 -17.99 -12.17 6.63
C LEU A 268 -17.54 -11.60 7.99
N LEU A 269 -18.41 -10.90 8.72
CA LEU A 269 -18.12 -10.39 10.06
C LEU A 269 -17.90 -11.53 11.06
N GLN A 270 -18.68 -12.61 10.97
CA GLN A 270 -18.44 -13.81 11.78
C GLN A 270 -17.08 -14.43 11.47
N ALA A 271 -16.79 -14.67 10.18
CA ALA A 271 -15.50 -15.22 9.78
C ALA A 271 -14.33 -14.32 10.20
N ALA A 272 -14.48 -13.00 10.09
CA ALA A 272 -13.47 -12.04 10.51
C ALA A 272 -13.25 -12.03 12.02
N ALA A 273 -14.32 -12.17 12.81
CA ALA A 273 -14.24 -12.28 14.27
C ALA A 273 -13.53 -13.56 14.73
N GLU A 274 -13.89 -14.71 14.15
CA GLU A 274 -13.36 -16.01 14.55
C GLU A 274 -11.94 -16.27 14.02
N LYS A 275 -11.59 -15.72 12.86
CA LYS A 275 -10.24 -15.85 12.26
C LYS A 275 -9.32 -14.66 12.56
N GLU A 276 -9.75 -13.72 13.41
CA GLU A 276 -9.00 -12.52 13.80
C GLU A 276 -8.49 -11.70 12.61
N LEU A 277 -9.33 -11.56 11.58
CA LEU A 277 -8.95 -10.85 10.36
C LEU A 277 -8.96 -9.33 10.58
N ARG A 278 -8.11 -8.62 9.83
CA ARG A 278 -7.97 -7.17 9.97
C ARG A 278 -8.98 -6.38 9.15
N HIS A 279 -9.40 -6.92 8.01
CA HIS A 279 -10.23 -6.20 7.04
C HIS A 279 -11.29 -7.12 6.43
N VAL A 280 -12.43 -6.51 6.08
CA VAL A 280 -13.41 -7.06 5.15
C VAL A 280 -13.37 -6.21 3.88
N ILE A 281 -13.14 -6.85 2.73
CA ILE A 281 -13.01 -6.16 1.44
C ILE A 281 -14.14 -6.65 0.54
N VAL A 282 -14.99 -5.73 0.11
CA VAL A 282 -16.16 -5.98 -0.71
C VAL A 282 -15.91 -5.40 -2.10
N VAL A 283 -15.81 -6.28 -3.10
CA VAL A 283 -15.55 -5.90 -4.50
C VAL A 283 -16.87 -5.96 -5.29
N LEU A 284 -17.29 -4.84 -5.88
CA LEU A 284 -18.57 -4.71 -6.57
C LEU A 284 -18.39 -4.08 -7.96
N PRO A 285 -19.12 -4.55 -8.98
CA PRO A 285 -18.80 -4.25 -10.39
C PRO A 285 -19.09 -2.82 -10.85
N TYR A 286 -19.88 -2.04 -10.09
CA TYR A 286 -20.33 -0.71 -10.51
C TYR A 286 -20.33 0.28 -9.34
N THR A 287 -19.94 1.53 -9.62
CA THR A 287 -19.85 2.60 -8.60
C THR A 287 -21.19 2.92 -7.95
N ASN A 288 -22.31 2.85 -8.69
CA ASN A 288 -23.64 3.03 -8.12
C ASN A 288 -24.02 1.93 -7.10
N ILE A 289 -23.62 0.67 -7.34
CA ILE A 289 -23.86 -0.44 -6.42
C ILE A 289 -22.94 -0.31 -5.19
N ILE A 290 -21.72 0.20 -5.38
CA ILE A 290 -20.80 0.52 -4.28
C ILE A 290 -21.44 1.54 -3.35
N LYS A 291 -21.88 2.70 -3.86
CA LYS A 291 -22.51 3.75 -3.05
C LYS A 291 -23.69 3.22 -2.25
N GLN A 292 -24.60 2.49 -2.90
CA GLN A 292 -25.73 1.85 -2.22
C GLN A 292 -25.30 0.88 -1.11
N SER A 293 -24.26 0.08 -1.34
CA SER A 293 -23.76 -0.88 -0.36
C SER A 293 -23.06 -0.18 0.80
N VAL A 294 -22.28 0.86 0.51
CA VAL A 294 -21.61 1.71 1.52
C VAL A 294 -22.64 2.36 2.43
N ASP A 295 -23.71 2.96 1.88
CA ASP A 295 -24.77 3.58 2.67
C ASP A 295 -25.44 2.58 3.61
N ILE A 296 -25.78 1.38 3.09
CA ILE A 296 -26.34 0.29 3.89
C ILE A 296 -25.38 -0.12 5.01
N TYR A 297 -24.09 -0.31 4.71
CA TYR A 297 -23.11 -0.72 5.71
C TYR A 297 -22.85 0.36 6.76
N ARG A 298 -22.79 1.64 6.36
CA ARG A 298 -22.63 2.77 7.29
C ARG A 298 -23.81 2.88 8.25
N ASP A 299 -25.03 2.62 7.79
CA ASP A 299 -26.19 2.63 8.67
C ASP A 299 -26.27 1.38 9.57
N ALA A 300 -26.01 0.20 9.00
CA ALA A 300 -26.17 -1.08 9.69
C ALA A 300 -25.03 -1.43 10.65
N LEU A 301 -23.81 -0.91 10.44
CA LEU A 301 -22.60 -1.32 11.17
C LEU A 301 -22.02 -0.23 12.07
N LYS A 302 -22.64 0.96 12.12
CA LYS A 302 -22.21 2.05 13.00
C LYS A 302 -22.34 1.64 14.46
N LEU A 303 -21.35 2.03 15.26
CA LEU A 303 -21.37 1.87 16.71
C LEU A 303 -21.40 3.26 17.38
N PRO A 304 -21.91 3.37 18.62
CA PRO A 304 -21.95 4.65 19.32
C PRO A 304 -20.55 5.28 19.43
N GLY A 305 -20.45 6.57 19.07
CA GLY A 305 -19.21 7.35 19.15
C GLY A 305 -18.23 7.18 17.98
N GLU A 306 -18.60 6.44 16.92
CA GLU A 306 -17.78 6.28 15.72
C GLU A 306 -18.36 7.06 14.53
N ARG A 307 -17.48 7.59 13.68
CA ARG A 307 -17.87 8.09 12.35
C ARG A 307 -17.98 6.88 11.41
N PRO A 308 -19.12 6.65 10.73
CA PRO A 308 -19.28 5.51 9.82
C PRO A 308 -18.25 5.47 8.69
N GLU A 309 -17.76 6.63 8.24
CA GLU A 309 -16.80 6.80 7.15
C GLU A 309 -15.40 6.28 7.53
N ASP A 310 -15.04 6.36 8.82
CA ASP A 310 -13.78 5.83 9.33
C ASP A 310 -13.77 4.29 9.35
N VAL A 311 -14.96 3.68 9.41
CA VAL A 311 -15.17 2.24 9.48
C VAL A 311 -15.38 1.62 8.10
N VAL A 312 -16.22 2.25 7.28
CA VAL A 312 -16.62 1.80 5.94
C VAL A 312 -16.12 2.80 4.90
N ALA A 313 -15.00 2.45 4.27
CA ALA A 313 -14.38 3.25 3.22
C ALA A 313 -14.97 2.90 1.84
N GLU A 314 -15.40 3.93 1.12
CA GLU A 314 -15.70 3.88 -0.31
C GLU A 314 -14.39 4.11 -1.09
N HIS A 315 -14.01 3.17 -1.95
CA HIS A 315 -12.77 3.27 -2.71
C HIS A 315 -13.01 3.00 -4.20
N HIS A 316 -13.14 4.06 -4.99
CA HIS A 316 -13.18 3.99 -6.45
C HIS A 316 -12.82 5.34 -7.08
N HIS A 317 -12.62 5.36 -8.40
CA HIS A 317 -12.20 6.56 -9.13
C HIS A 317 -13.13 7.79 -9.03
N GLN A 318 -14.40 7.62 -8.63
CA GLN A 318 -15.38 8.71 -8.42
C GLN A 318 -15.69 8.98 -6.94
N ALA A 319 -14.84 8.50 -6.02
CA ALA A 319 -15.11 8.64 -4.58
C ALA A 319 -14.67 10.02 -4.12
N ASP A 320 -15.58 10.76 -3.51
CA ASP A 320 -15.28 12.06 -2.90
C ASP A 320 -15.07 11.86 -1.39
N PHE A 321 -13.99 12.42 -0.87
CA PHE A 321 -13.64 12.35 0.55
C PHE A 321 -13.79 13.72 1.19
N GLU A 322 -14.54 13.78 2.30
CA GLU A 322 -14.78 15.03 3.04
C GLU A 322 -13.50 15.60 3.67
N ASP A 323 -12.54 14.73 3.99
CA ASP A 323 -11.26 15.12 4.56
C ASP A 323 -10.10 14.22 4.09
N VAL A 324 -8.88 14.72 4.30
CA VAL A 324 -7.63 14.06 3.91
C VAL A 324 -7.40 12.73 4.66
N SER A 325 -7.88 12.60 5.89
CA SER A 325 -7.71 11.39 6.70
C SER A 325 -8.57 10.25 6.15
N LEU A 326 -9.82 10.53 5.76
CA LEU A 326 -10.70 9.57 5.10
C LEU A 326 -10.11 9.08 3.77
N ARG A 327 -9.54 9.99 2.98
CA ARG A 327 -8.84 9.62 1.75
C ARG A 327 -7.66 8.69 2.05
N HIS A 328 -6.88 8.95 3.09
CA HIS A 328 -5.77 8.07 3.47
C HIS A 328 -6.25 6.71 3.97
N LEU A 329 -7.31 6.66 4.77
CA LEU A 329 -7.90 5.39 5.20
C LEU A 329 -8.32 4.52 4.01
N ALA A 330 -8.95 5.14 3.01
CA ALA A 330 -9.42 4.46 1.82
C ALA A 330 -8.25 4.04 0.90
N VAL A 331 -7.30 4.94 0.62
CA VAL A 331 -6.17 4.69 -0.29
C VAL A 331 -5.13 3.73 0.30
N LEU A 332 -4.87 3.82 1.61
CA LEU A 332 -3.95 2.92 2.31
C LEU A 332 -4.65 1.65 2.83
N TRP A 333 -5.94 1.47 2.52
CA TRP A 333 -6.74 0.30 2.88
C TRP A 333 -6.67 0.01 4.40
N ARG A 334 -6.72 1.09 5.20
CA ARG A 334 -6.61 1.03 6.67
C ARG A 334 -7.97 0.94 7.36
N ALA A 335 -9.05 1.33 6.68
CA ALA A 335 -10.41 1.15 7.21
C ALA A 335 -10.72 -0.35 7.44
N PRO A 336 -11.47 -0.70 8.50
CA PRO A 336 -11.92 -2.07 8.74
C PRO A 336 -12.65 -2.67 7.53
N ILE A 337 -13.58 -1.92 6.93
CA ILE A 337 -14.40 -2.37 5.81
C ILE A 337 -14.10 -1.48 4.61
N ILE A 338 -13.73 -2.10 3.49
CA ILE A 338 -13.41 -1.39 2.24
C ILE A 338 -14.37 -1.91 1.16
N VAL A 339 -15.08 -0.99 0.50
CA VAL A 339 -15.95 -1.29 -0.63
C VAL A 339 -15.36 -0.67 -1.88
N THR A 340 -15.00 -1.51 -2.85
CA THR A 340 -14.22 -1.11 -4.03
C THR A 340 -14.76 -1.74 -5.31
N THR A 341 -14.30 -1.24 -6.46
CA THR A 341 -14.48 -1.86 -7.79
C THR A 341 -13.43 -2.91 -8.06
#